data_AF-A0A7U7J445-F1
#
_entry.id   AF-A0A7U7J445-F1
#
_cell.length_a   1.000
_cell.length_b   1.000
_cell.length_c   1.000
_cell.angle_alpha   90.00
_cell.angle_beta   90.00
_cell.angle_gamma   90.00
#
_symmetry.space_group_name_H-M   'P 1'
#
loop_
_entity.id
_entity.type
_entity.pdbx_description
1 polymer ?
#
loop_
_entity_poly.entity_id
_entity_poly.type
_entity_poly.pdbx_seq_one_letter_code
_entity_poly.pdbx_strand_id
1 'polypeptide(L)'
;MAKDLKSAMLRSLESERSTLDARFFKAEALLDIAEKPPEPVAPKITPVVRDSFTLPESDHQLLTQLKTRGLSLGIGVNKSELVRAGLRLLATLPDPDFCAALAAIERIKTGRPK
;
A
#
# COMPACT_ATOMS: atom_id res chain seq x y z
N MET A 1 5.88 -60.74 27.68
CA MET A 1 4.70 -59.92 27.31
C MET A 1 5.02 -58.47 26.90
N ALA A 2 6.29 -58.06 26.75
CA ALA A 2 6.64 -56.66 26.39
C ALA A 2 6.77 -56.37 24.87
N LYS A 3 6.83 -57.41 24.03
CA LYS A 3 7.01 -57.26 22.56
C LYS A 3 5.72 -56.87 21.83
N ASP A 4 4.55 -57.21 22.38
CA ASP A 4 3.26 -56.89 21.76
C ASP A 4 2.91 -55.40 21.85
N LEU A 5 3.16 -54.76 23.00
CA LEU A 5 2.79 -53.37 23.24
C LEU A 5 3.57 -52.39 22.32
N LYS A 6 4.86 -52.65 22.10
CA LYS A 6 5.69 -51.87 21.18
C LYS A 6 5.22 -52.00 19.73
N SER A 7 4.82 -53.21 19.33
CA SER A 7 4.31 -53.47 17.98
C SER A 7 2.91 -52.88 17.75
N ALA A 8 2.08 -52.81 18.80
CA ALA A 8 0.77 -52.17 18.75
C ALA A 8 0.92 -50.64 18.67
N MET A 9 1.86 -50.06 19.44
CA MET A 9 2.16 -48.63 19.39
C MET A 9 2.73 -48.20 18.02
N LEU A 10 3.64 -48.98 17.44
CA LEU A 10 4.17 -48.71 16.09
C LEU A 10 3.07 -48.73 15.03
N ARG A 11 2.16 -49.72 15.08
CA ARG A 11 0.99 -49.81 14.19
C ARG A 11 0.03 -48.63 14.37
N SER A 12 -0.14 -48.12 15.60
CA SER A 12 -0.92 -46.90 15.86
C SER A 12 -0.24 -45.65 15.29
N LEU A 13 1.07 -45.52 15.45
CA LEU A 13 1.81 -44.38 14.92
C LEU A 13 1.87 -44.37 13.39
N GLU A 14 1.95 -45.55 12.77
CA GLU A 14 1.89 -45.72 11.31
C GLU A 14 0.50 -45.42 10.77
N SER A 15 -0.57 -45.85 11.46
CA SER A 15 -1.93 -45.51 11.06
C SER A 15 -2.18 -44.01 11.23
N GLU A 16 -1.74 -43.39 12.32
CA GLU A 16 -1.81 -41.95 12.53
C GLU A 16 -1.06 -41.18 11.43
N ARG A 17 0.19 -41.56 11.12
CA ARG A 17 0.97 -40.96 10.01
C ARG A 17 0.25 -41.09 8.68
N SER A 18 -0.28 -42.26 8.34
CA SER A 18 -1.01 -42.47 7.08
C SER A 18 -2.27 -41.60 6.98
N THR A 19 -2.97 -41.37 8.10
CA THR A 19 -4.14 -40.46 8.11
C THR A 19 -3.74 -39.00 7.97
N LEU A 20 -2.58 -38.60 8.50
CA LEU A 20 -2.04 -37.26 8.32
C LEU A 20 -1.61 -37.06 6.86
N ASP A 21 -0.91 -38.02 6.26
CA ASP A 21 -0.47 -37.96 4.87
C ASP A 21 -1.67 -37.88 3.91
N ALA A 22 -2.75 -38.64 4.17
CA ALA A 22 -3.98 -38.54 3.39
C ALA A 22 -4.70 -37.18 3.56
N ARG A 23 -4.62 -36.57 4.76
CA ARG A 23 -5.14 -35.22 5.00
C ARG A 23 -4.30 -34.16 4.30
N PHE A 24 -2.98 -34.31 4.31
CA PHE A 24 -2.05 -33.42 3.59
C PHE A 24 -2.26 -33.53 2.08
N PHE A 25 -2.37 -34.75 1.53
CA PHE A 25 -2.66 -34.95 0.11
C PHE A 25 -4.02 -34.35 -0.29
N LYS A 26 -5.05 -34.51 0.54
CA LYS A 26 -6.35 -33.87 0.31
C LYS A 26 -6.28 -32.35 0.42
N ALA A 27 -5.46 -31.82 1.33
CA ALA A 27 -5.22 -30.38 1.45
C ALA A 27 -4.45 -29.83 0.25
N GLU A 28 -3.42 -30.54 -0.23
CA GLU A 28 -2.66 -30.18 -1.43
C GLU A 28 -3.52 -30.24 -2.69
N ALA A 29 -4.37 -31.27 -2.84
CA ALA A 29 -5.33 -31.36 -3.94
C ALA A 29 -6.42 -30.28 -3.89
N LEU A 30 -6.78 -29.79 -2.69
CA LEU A 30 -7.72 -28.67 -2.53
C LEU A 30 -7.04 -27.31 -2.72
N LEU A 31 -5.75 -27.20 -2.40
CA LEU A 31 -4.99 -25.96 -2.47
C LEU A 31 -4.27 -25.78 -3.80
N ASP A 32 -4.26 -26.79 -4.67
CA ASP A 32 -3.71 -26.77 -6.04
C ASP A 32 -2.38 -26.02 -6.12
N ILE A 33 -1.51 -26.27 -5.13
CA ILE A 33 -0.15 -25.72 -5.06
C ILE A 33 0.71 -26.54 -6.02
N ALA A 34 0.41 -26.44 -7.31
CA ALA A 34 1.39 -26.69 -8.33
C ALA A 34 2.61 -25.81 -8.01
N GLU A 35 3.79 -26.41 -8.06
CA GLU A 35 5.08 -25.75 -7.92
C GLU A 35 5.03 -24.42 -8.68
N LYS A 36 5.04 -23.31 -7.92
CA LYS A 36 4.80 -21.97 -8.46
C LYS A 36 5.83 -21.72 -9.57
N PRO A 37 5.43 -21.43 -10.81
CA PRO A 37 6.36 -21.00 -11.86
C PRO A 37 7.16 -19.80 -11.34
N PRO A 38 8.42 -19.59 -11.76
CA PRO A 38 9.21 -18.47 -11.30
C PRO A 38 8.39 -17.19 -11.51
N GLU A 39 8.11 -16.50 -10.41
CA GLU A 39 7.28 -15.31 -10.41
C GLU A 39 7.80 -14.34 -11.48
N PRO A 40 6.93 -13.80 -12.35
CA PRO A 40 7.34 -12.74 -13.24
C PRO A 40 7.88 -11.62 -12.36
N VAL A 41 9.13 -11.20 -12.61
CA VAL A 41 9.83 -10.14 -11.87
C VAL A 41 8.85 -8.99 -11.70
N ALA A 42 8.36 -8.80 -10.48
CA ALA A 42 7.35 -7.80 -10.20
C ALA A 42 7.86 -6.45 -10.71
N PRO A 43 7.04 -5.68 -11.45
CA PRO A 43 7.47 -4.41 -12.00
C PRO A 43 8.04 -3.57 -10.85
N LYS A 44 9.27 -3.07 -11.02
CA LYS A 44 9.96 -2.27 -10.01
C LYS A 44 9.03 -1.16 -9.54
N ILE A 45 8.51 -1.32 -8.33
CA ILE A 45 7.65 -0.33 -7.70
C ILE A 45 8.53 0.89 -7.45
N THR A 46 8.27 1.99 -8.16
CA THR A 46 8.94 3.26 -7.87
C THR A 46 8.65 3.64 -6.42
N PRO A 47 9.69 3.96 -5.62
CA PRO A 47 9.50 4.29 -4.22
C PRO A 47 8.60 5.53 -4.10
N VAL A 48 7.57 5.43 -3.25
CA VAL A 48 6.68 6.55 -2.93
C VAL A 48 7.22 7.24 -1.68
N VAL A 49 7.60 8.51 -1.80
CA VAL A 49 8.01 9.34 -0.65
C VAL A 49 6.77 10.04 -0.10
N ARG A 50 6.56 9.94 1.22
CA ARG A 50 5.45 10.60 1.92
C ARG A 50 5.98 11.79 2.71
N ASP A 51 5.56 12.97 2.29
CA ASP A 51 5.77 14.20 3.06
C ASP A 51 4.54 14.55 3.92
N SER A 52 4.79 15.24 5.03
CA SER A 52 3.75 15.81 5.89
C SER A 52 3.88 17.33 5.90
N PHE A 53 2.80 18.05 5.62
CA PHE A 53 2.78 19.51 5.50
C PHE A 53 1.97 20.15 6.62
N THR A 54 2.45 21.29 7.11
CA THR A 54 1.67 22.20 7.97
C THR A 54 1.08 23.29 7.08
N LEU A 55 -0.25 23.42 7.08
CA LEU A 55 -0.99 24.39 6.27
C LEU A 55 -1.84 25.29 7.18
N PRO A 56 -2.07 26.56 6.84
CA PRO A 56 -3.07 27.38 7.53
C PRO A 56 -4.46 26.81 7.26
N GLU A 57 -5.42 27.23 8.08
CA GLU A 57 -6.80 26.76 7.95
C GLU A 57 -7.40 27.11 6.58
N SER A 58 -7.10 28.30 6.05
CA SER A 58 -7.53 28.76 4.73
C SER A 58 -7.14 27.79 3.61
N ASP A 59 -5.89 27.34 3.59
CA ASP A 59 -5.36 26.48 2.53
C ASP A 59 -5.90 25.05 2.66
N HIS A 60 -6.08 24.58 3.90
CA HIS A 60 -6.71 23.30 4.15
C HIS A 60 -8.18 23.29 3.68
N GLN A 61 -8.91 24.39 3.90
CA GLN A 61 -10.27 24.56 3.37
C GLN A 61 -10.27 24.62 1.84
N LEU A 62 -9.31 25.31 1.23
CA LEU A 62 -9.16 25.40 -0.23
C LEU A 62 -8.97 24.01 -0.86
N LEU A 63 -8.16 23.12 -0.27
CA LEU A 63 -8.04 21.74 -0.73
C LEU A 63 -9.38 21.01 -0.73
N THR A 64 -10.23 21.25 0.26
CA THR A 64 -11.56 20.64 0.35
C THR A 64 -12.49 21.18 -0.73
N GLN A 65 -12.48 22.51 -0.96
CA GLN A 65 -13.26 23.15 -2.02
C GLN A 65 -12.85 22.63 -3.41
N LEU A 66 -11.55 22.49 -3.67
CA LEU A 66 -11.05 21.97 -4.94
C LEU A 66 -11.46 20.51 -5.18
N LYS A 67 -11.50 19.68 -4.12
CA LYS A 67 -12.04 18.32 -4.23
C LYS A 67 -13.53 18.35 -4.59
N THR A 68 -14.33 19.17 -3.92
CA THR A 68 -15.76 19.31 -4.22
C THR A 68 -15.98 19.80 -5.65
N ARG A 69 -15.14 20.75 -6.12
CA ARG A 69 -15.15 21.21 -7.51
C ARG A 69 -14.85 20.06 -8.48
N GLY A 70 -13.82 19.26 -8.22
CA GLY A 70 -13.52 18.06 -9.02
C GLY A 70 -14.71 17.11 -9.09
N LEU A 71 -15.35 16.81 -7.96
CA LEU A 71 -16.52 15.95 -7.89
C LEU A 71 -17.71 16.51 -8.68
N SER A 72 -17.95 17.83 -8.63
CA SER A 72 -18.99 18.48 -9.43
C SER A 72 -18.74 18.37 -10.95
N LEU A 73 -17.48 18.18 -11.35
CA LEU A 73 -17.08 17.93 -12.74
C LEU A 73 -16.97 16.42 -13.07
N GLY A 74 -17.37 15.54 -12.15
CA GLY A 74 -17.30 14.08 -12.32
C GLY A 74 -15.91 13.49 -12.12
N ILE A 75 -14.95 14.25 -11.58
CA ILE A 75 -13.56 13.82 -11.36
C ILE A 75 -13.33 13.57 -9.87
N GLY A 76 -13.15 12.31 -9.50
CA GLY A 76 -12.70 11.93 -8.16
C GLY A 76 -11.22 12.23 -7.98
N VAL A 77 -10.88 13.18 -7.11
CA VAL A 77 -9.48 13.55 -6.81
C VAL A 77 -9.18 13.48 -5.32
N ASN A 78 -7.98 13.01 -4.98
CA ASN A 78 -7.48 13.03 -3.60
C ASN A 78 -6.56 14.25 -3.33
N LYS A 79 -6.19 14.47 -2.06
CA LYS A 79 -5.37 15.63 -1.66
C LYS A 79 -3.98 15.58 -2.33
N SER A 80 -3.34 14.41 -2.36
CA SER A 80 -2.01 14.23 -2.96
C SER A 80 -1.99 14.44 -4.48
N GLU A 81 -3.09 14.14 -5.19
CA GLU A 81 -3.25 14.44 -6.61
C GLU A 81 -3.36 15.94 -6.88
N LEU A 82 -4.16 16.66 -6.09
CA LEU A 82 -4.28 18.11 -6.21
C LEU A 82 -2.93 18.80 -5.96
N VAL A 83 -2.19 18.38 -4.94
CA VAL A 83 -0.85 18.91 -4.66
C VAL A 83 0.10 18.63 -5.84
N ARG A 84 0.13 17.39 -6.36
CA ARG A 84 0.96 17.04 -7.52
C ARG A 84 0.56 17.81 -8.78
N ALA A 85 -0.74 18.06 -9.00
CA ALA A 85 -1.23 18.85 -10.12
C ALA A 85 -0.79 20.32 -9.99
N GLY A 86 -0.89 20.90 -8.80
CA GLY A 86 -0.39 22.25 -8.51
C GLY A 86 1.10 22.39 -8.74
N LEU A 87 1.92 21.43 -8.28
CA LEU A 87 3.36 21.43 -8.52
C LEU A 87 3.70 21.39 -10.02
N ARG A 88 3.00 20.56 -10.79
CA ARG A 88 3.17 20.49 -12.25
C ARG A 88 2.78 21.80 -12.93
N LEU A 89 1.69 22.42 -12.51
CA LEU A 89 1.28 23.72 -13.05
C LEU A 89 2.32 24.81 -12.73
N LEU A 90 2.80 24.88 -11.49
CA LEU A 90 3.84 25.83 -11.07
C LEU A 90 5.12 25.67 -11.91
N ALA A 91 5.51 24.43 -12.22
CA ALA A 91 6.69 24.15 -13.05
C ALA A 91 6.55 24.57 -14.52
N THR A 92 5.32 24.87 -14.98
CA THR A 92 5.08 25.36 -16.36
C THR A 92 4.97 26.88 -16.45
N LEU A 93 4.94 27.60 -15.33
CA LEU A 93 4.83 29.05 -15.32
C LEU A 93 6.15 29.71 -15.75
N PRO A 94 6.10 30.85 -16.46
CA PRO A 94 7.27 31.67 -16.70
C PRO A 94 7.74 32.34 -15.39
N ASP A 95 9.04 32.64 -15.31
CA ASP A 95 9.69 33.22 -14.11
C ASP A 95 8.93 34.38 -13.42
N PRO A 96 8.41 35.40 -14.13
CA PRO A 96 7.68 36.49 -13.47
C PRO A 96 6.39 36.00 -12.76
N ASP A 97 5.64 35.10 -13.42
CA ASP A 97 4.39 34.56 -12.87
C ASP A 97 4.66 33.60 -11.72
N PHE A 98 5.75 32.82 -11.82
CA PHE A 98 6.20 31.97 -10.72
C PHE A 98 6.59 32.81 -9.49
N CYS A 99 7.33 33.91 -9.67
CA CYS A 99 7.68 34.82 -8.58
C CYS A 99 6.43 35.46 -7.95
N ALA A 100 5.47 35.88 -8.77
CA ALA A 100 4.21 36.43 -8.30
C ALA A 100 3.39 35.41 -7.49
N ALA A 101 3.31 34.16 -7.97
CA ALA A 101 2.63 33.08 -7.27
C ALA A 101 3.25 32.78 -5.90
N LEU A 102 4.59 32.80 -5.78
CA LEU A 102 5.28 32.62 -4.50
C LEU A 102 5.07 33.80 -3.54
N ALA A 103 5.03 35.03 -4.06
CA ALA A 103 4.81 36.22 -3.24
C ALA A 103 3.39 36.32 -2.65
N ALA A 104 2.41 35.69 -3.30
CA ALA A 104 1.02 35.65 -2.85
C ALA A 104 0.78 34.71 -1.65
N ILE A 105 1.73 33.83 -1.32
CA ILE A 105 1.58 32.84 -0.25
C ILE A 105 2.16 33.40 1.06
N GLU A 106 1.39 33.29 2.15
CA GLU A 106 1.86 33.66 3.48
C GLU A 106 2.97 32.72 3.96
N ARG A 107 4.10 33.28 4.39
CA ARG A 107 5.18 32.49 4.98
C ARG A 107 4.79 32.05 6.39
N ILE A 108 4.40 30.79 6.54
CA ILE A 108 4.21 30.16 7.83
C ILE A 108 5.59 30.02 8.50
N LYS A 109 5.75 30.59 9.70
CA LYS A 109 6.91 30.27 10.55
C LYS A 109 6.74 28.85 11.07
N THR A 110 7.19 27.86 10.32
CA THR A 110 7.21 26.48 10.79
C THR A 110 8.36 26.30 11.77
N GLY A 111 8.05 26.17 13.06
CA GLY A 111 8.97 25.53 13.99
C GLY A 111 9.01 24.04 13.66
N ARG A 112 10.20 23.50 13.34
CA ARG A 112 10.40 22.05 13.34
C ARG A 112 10.43 21.61 14.82
N PRO A 113 9.52 20.76 15.33
CA PRO A 113 9.84 20.02 16.55
C PRO A 113 11.08 19.19 16.22
N LYS A 114 12.16 19.39 16.98
CA LYS A 114 13.35 18.55 16.88
C LYS A 114 12.98 17.09 17.16
#